data_AF-A0A7W4YFT2-F1
#
_entry.id   AF-A0A7W4YFT2-F1
#
_cell.length_a   1.000
_cell.length_b   1.000
_cell.length_c   1.000
_cell.angle_alpha   90.00
_cell.angle_beta   90.00
_cell.angle_gamma   90.00
#
_symmetry.space_group_name_H-M   'P 1'
#
loop_
_entity.id
_entity.type
_entity.pdbx_description
1 polymer ?
#
loop_
_entity_poly.entity_id
_entity_poly.type
_entity_poly.pdbx_seq_one_letter_code
_entity_poly.pdbx_strand_id
1 'polypeptide(L)'
;MTDSATSLRARKMAQTSRELAAAARRRALDDGLSGFTVEELCEQVGISRRTFFNYFASKEDAVLGISARRETAHLDERFVAGGDPQSERLSPDLLEALTQLALERWREADPEPNPDQVREVMAVIDQEPRLFKRVLEHMSSDEKRDVALVERREGLPAGDLRAAAAVQLLMSAMRASAFEFFTTGNTDDMETVVAKRVAAMRAVLSG
;
A
#
# COMPACT_ATOMS: atom_id res chain seq x y z
N MET A 1 -3.29 -9.51 -26.98
CA MET A 1 -4.69 -9.83 -26.59
C MET A 1 -4.83 -10.38 -25.18
N THR A 2 -3.76 -10.83 -24.51
CA THR A 2 -3.76 -11.32 -23.13
C THR A 2 -3.80 -10.20 -22.07
N ASP A 3 -3.22 -9.04 -22.39
CA ASP A 3 -3.10 -7.90 -21.47
C ASP A 3 -4.44 -7.26 -21.06
N SER A 4 -5.39 -7.20 -21.99
CA SER A 4 -6.71 -6.57 -21.76
C SER A 4 -7.63 -7.41 -20.86
N ALA A 5 -7.48 -8.75 -20.86
CA ALA A 5 -8.25 -9.63 -19.99
C ALA A 5 -7.67 -9.70 -18.57
N THR A 6 -6.34 -9.68 -18.45
CA THR A 6 -5.63 -9.61 -17.16
C THR A 6 -5.91 -8.28 -16.46
N SER A 7 -5.86 -7.17 -17.19
CA SER A 7 -6.19 -5.84 -16.64
C SER A 7 -7.67 -5.71 -16.23
N LEU A 8 -8.63 -6.27 -16.99
CA LEU A 8 -10.04 -6.27 -16.58
C LEU A 8 -10.28 -7.10 -15.31
N ARG A 9 -9.59 -8.25 -15.19
CA ARG A 9 -9.65 -9.09 -13.99
C ARG A 9 -9.07 -8.38 -12.77
N ALA A 10 -7.89 -7.76 -12.91
CA ALA A 10 -7.25 -6.99 -11.84
C ALA A 10 -8.14 -5.83 -11.38
N ARG A 11 -8.73 -5.07 -12.32
CA ARG A 11 -9.68 -3.99 -12.01
C ARG A 11 -10.92 -4.48 -11.27
N LYS A 12 -11.54 -5.57 -11.75
CA LYS A 12 -12.73 -6.15 -11.10
C LYS A 12 -12.40 -6.66 -9.69
N MET A 13 -11.22 -7.25 -9.53
CA MET A 13 -10.73 -7.70 -8.22
C MET A 13 -10.49 -6.51 -7.28
N ALA A 14 -9.84 -5.45 -7.73
CA ALA A 14 -9.62 -4.23 -6.94
C ALA A 14 -10.96 -3.59 -6.53
N GLN A 15 -11.92 -3.51 -7.44
CA GLN A 15 -13.27 -3.03 -7.14
C GLN A 15 -13.96 -3.87 -6.05
N THR A 16 -13.98 -5.21 -6.18
CA THR A 16 -14.58 -6.08 -5.16
C THR A 16 -13.87 -5.94 -3.81
N SER A 17 -12.55 -5.83 -3.81
CA SER A 17 -11.77 -5.59 -2.59
C SER A 17 -12.18 -4.28 -1.90
N ARG A 18 -12.33 -3.19 -2.66
CA ARG A 18 -12.76 -1.88 -2.15
C ARG A 18 -14.17 -1.90 -1.57
N GLU A 19 -15.12 -2.53 -2.26
CA GLU A 19 -16.50 -2.65 -1.80
C GLU A 19 -16.59 -3.43 -0.48
N LEU A 20 -15.83 -4.53 -0.38
CA LEU A 20 -15.77 -5.36 0.82
C LEU A 20 -15.09 -4.63 1.99
N ALA A 21 -14.00 -3.89 1.73
CA ALA A 21 -13.33 -3.09 2.74
C ALA A 21 -14.23 -1.95 3.26
N ALA A 22 -14.96 -1.28 2.37
CA ALA A 22 -15.92 -0.25 2.75
C ALA A 22 -17.07 -0.81 3.59
N ALA A 23 -17.59 -2.00 3.25
CA ALA A 23 -18.59 -2.69 4.07
C ALA A 23 -18.06 -3.07 5.45
N ALA A 24 -16.83 -3.60 5.53
CA ALA A 24 -16.18 -3.94 6.79
C ALA A 24 -15.96 -2.70 7.67
N ARG A 25 -15.51 -1.57 7.09
CA ARG A 25 -15.34 -0.31 7.82
C ARG A 25 -16.64 0.21 8.39
N ARG A 26 -17.73 0.21 7.61
CA ARG A 26 -19.04 0.62 8.11
C ARG A 26 -19.48 -0.22 9.30
N ARG A 27 -19.38 -1.55 9.22
CA ARG A 27 -19.66 -2.44 10.35
C ARG A 27 -18.78 -2.15 11.56
N ALA A 28 -17.50 -1.88 11.35
CA ALA A 28 -16.59 -1.51 12.44
C ALA A 28 -16.95 -0.16 13.09
N LEU A 29 -17.40 0.83 12.30
CA LEU A 29 -17.83 2.14 12.80
C LEU A 29 -19.16 2.09 13.55
N ASP A 30 -20.09 1.25 13.06
CA ASP A 30 -21.46 1.16 13.59
C ASP A 30 -21.52 0.25 14.83
N ASP A 31 -20.89 -0.92 14.77
CA ASP A 31 -21.03 -1.99 15.78
C ASP A 31 -19.74 -2.21 16.61
N GLY A 32 -18.66 -1.53 16.27
CA GLY A 32 -17.32 -1.85 16.76
C GLY A 32 -16.72 -3.07 16.06
N LEU A 33 -15.40 -3.23 16.12
CA LEU A 33 -14.71 -4.34 15.45
C LEU A 33 -15.14 -5.70 16.03
N SER A 34 -15.54 -5.77 17.30
CA SER A 34 -16.06 -7.02 17.90
C SER A 34 -17.55 -7.26 17.63
N GLY A 35 -18.30 -6.28 17.13
CA GLY A 35 -19.75 -6.33 16.97
C GLY A 35 -20.26 -7.05 15.72
N PHE A 36 -19.35 -7.49 14.84
CA PHE A 36 -19.69 -8.27 13.65
C PHE A 36 -18.74 -9.43 13.37
N THR A 37 -19.24 -10.43 12.64
CA THR A 37 -18.46 -11.59 12.19
C THR A 37 -18.13 -11.51 10.70
N VAL A 38 -17.12 -12.27 10.25
CA VAL A 38 -16.80 -12.38 8.82
C VAL A 38 -17.96 -13.03 8.08
N GLU A 39 -18.63 -13.99 8.71
CA GLU A 39 -19.85 -14.66 8.25
C GLU A 39 -20.96 -13.64 7.93
N GLU A 40 -21.32 -12.79 8.88
CA GLU A 40 -22.35 -11.74 8.69
C GLU A 40 -21.98 -10.76 7.58
N LEU A 41 -20.71 -10.33 7.54
CA LEU A 41 -20.23 -9.45 6.48
C LEU A 41 -20.33 -10.13 5.10
N CYS A 42 -19.98 -11.41 5.02
CA CYS A 42 -20.09 -12.20 3.80
C CYS A 42 -21.54 -12.33 3.33
N GLU A 43 -22.46 -12.59 4.25
CA GLU A 43 -23.90 -12.66 3.98
C GLU A 43 -24.43 -11.31 3.47
N GLN A 44 -24.04 -10.20 4.09
CA GLN A 44 -24.44 -8.85 3.69
C GLN A 44 -23.96 -8.49 2.27
N VAL A 45 -22.74 -8.89 1.90
CA VAL A 45 -22.15 -8.57 0.59
C VAL A 45 -22.48 -9.63 -0.47
N GLY A 46 -23.05 -10.77 -0.08
CA GLY A 46 -23.41 -11.86 -0.99
C GLY A 46 -22.20 -12.67 -1.50
N ILE A 47 -21.18 -12.86 -0.68
CA ILE A 47 -19.97 -13.64 -1.01
C ILE A 47 -19.75 -14.82 -0.06
N SER A 48 -18.95 -15.79 -0.47
CA SER A 48 -18.54 -16.89 0.42
C SER A 48 -17.39 -16.47 1.35
N ARG A 49 -17.23 -17.13 2.50
CA ARG A 49 -16.05 -16.96 3.36
C ARG A 49 -14.74 -17.25 2.63
N ARG A 50 -14.72 -18.26 1.77
CA ARG A 50 -13.56 -18.57 0.91
C ARG A 50 -13.23 -17.36 0.02
N THR A 51 -14.26 -16.69 -0.52
CA THR A 51 -14.08 -15.46 -1.30
C THR A 51 -13.55 -14.34 -0.42
N PHE A 52 -14.07 -14.13 0.78
CA PHE A 52 -13.52 -13.14 1.72
C PHE A 52 -12.03 -13.38 1.99
N PHE A 53 -11.64 -14.60 2.37
CA PHE A 53 -10.26 -14.95 2.66
C PHE A 53 -9.35 -14.95 1.42
N ASN A 54 -9.94 -14.95 0.22
CA ASN A 54 -9.18 -14.69 -1.00
C ASN A 54 -8.75 -13.22 -1.12
N TYR A 55 -9.43 -12.28 -0.45
CA TYR A 55 -9.13 -10.85 -0.48
C TYR A 55 -8.42 -10.37 0.79
N PHE A 56 -8.85 -10.82 1.97
CA PHE A 56 -8.34 -10.34 3.26
C PHE A 56 -7.98 -11.51 4.18
N ALA A 57 -6.83 -11.44 4.86
CA ALA A 57 -6.41 -12.52 5.75
C ALA A 57 -7.18 -12.49 7.08
N SER A 58 -7.78 -11.35 7.44
CA SER A 58 -8.51 -11.15 8.69
C SER A 58 -9.60 -10.09 8.55
N LYS A 59 -10.45 -9.98 9.58
CA LYS A 59 -11.46 -8.91 9.68
C LYS A 59 -10.80 -7.54 9.82
N GLU A 60 -9.73 -7.48 10.62
CA GLU A 60 -8.88 -6.31 10.80
C GLU A 60 -8.32 -5.82 9.46
N ASP A 61 -7.85 -6.75 8.63
CA ASP A 61 -7.34 -6.43 7.29
C ASP A 61 -8.41 -5.87 6.38
N ALA A 62 -9.63 -6.43 6.41
CA ALA A 62 -10.74 -5.93 5.61
C ALA A 62 -11.10 -4.49 6.01
N VAL A 63 -11.18 -4.22 7.31
CA VAL A 63 -11.45 -2.87 7.84
C VAL A 63 -10.35 -1.89 7.42
N LEU A 64 -9.09 -2.28 7.55
CA LEU A 64 -7.94 -1.44 7.19
C LEU A 64 -7.69 -1.34 5.67
N GLY A 65 -8.42 -2.12 4.85
CA GLY A 65 -8.17 -2.20 3.41
C GLY A 65 -6.86 -2.91 3.04
N ILE A 66 -6.30 -3.70 3.94
CA ILE A 66 -5.03 -4.42 3.75
C ILE A 66 -5.28 -5.70 2.95
N SER A 67 -5.21 -5.62 1.63
CA SER A 67 -5.40 -6.79 0.76
C SER A 67 -4.33 -7.86 0.96
N ALA A 68 -4.75 -9.12 1.07
CA ALA A 68 -3.90 -10.31 1.07
C ALA A 68 -3.32 -10.62 -0.32
N ARG A 69 -3.97 -10.16 -1.39
CA ARG A 69 -3.43 -10.23 -2.76
C ARG A 69 -2.84 -8.89 -3.15
N ARG A 70 -1.54 -8.89 -3.40
CA ARG A 70 -0.88 -7.86 -4.20
C ARG A 70 -0.46 -8.50 -5.52
N GLU A 71 -1.07 -8.09 -6.62
CA GLU A 71 -0.68 -8.52 -7.97
C GLU A 71 0.53 -7.72 -8.49
N THR A 72 1.39 -7.25 -7.58
CA THR A 72 2.51 -6.35 -7.88
C THR A 72 3.80 -7.07 -8.22
N ALA A 73 3.80 -8.41 -8.29
CA ALA A 73 5.01 -9.21 -8.56
C ALA A 73 5.73 -8.77 -9.84
N HIS A 74 4.96 -8.44 -10.88
CA HIS A 74 5.51 -7.95 -12.14
C HIS A 74 6.18 -6.56 -12.02
N LEU A 75 5.69 -5.69 -11.13
CA LEU A 75 6.32 -4.40 -10.82
C LEU A 75 7.62 -4.61 -10.04
N ASP A 76 7.59 -5.54 -9.07
CA ASP A 76 8.73 -5.88 -8.22
C ASP A 76 9.87 -6.48 -9.07
N GLU A 77 9.54 -7.35 -10.02
CA GLU A 77 10.48 -7.93 -10.97
C GLU A 77 11.08 -6.87 -11.91
N ARG A 78 10.25 -5.97 -12.44
CA ARG A 78 10.71 -4.82 -13.26
C ARG A 78 11.67 -3.93 -12.48
N PHE A 79 11.34 -3.61 -11.22
CA PHE A 79 12.18 -2.80 -10.35
C PHE A 79 13.56 -3.43 -10.15
N VAL A 80 13.60 -4.72 -9.79
CA VAL A 80 14.86 -5.45 -9.58
C VAL A 80 15.69 -5.55 -10.86
N ALA A 81 15.04 -5.78 -12.01
CA ALA A 81 15.73 -5.86 -13.31
C ALA A 81 16.35 -4.53 -13.77
N GLY A 82 15.93 -3.40 -13.20
CA GLY A 82 16.46 -2.08 -13.53
C GLY A 82 17.75 -1.68 -12.79
N GLY A 83 18.36 -2.59 -12.02
CA GLY A 83 19.62 -2.34 -11.30
C GLY A 83 20.77 -3.24 -11.75
N ASP A 84 21.89 -3.14 -11.02
CA ASP A 84 23.05 -4.00 -11.21
C ASP A 84 23.32 -4.80 -9.92
N PRO A 85 23.04 -6.12 -9.92
CA PRO A 85 23.23 -6.98 -8.75
C PRO A 85 24.72 -7.23 -8.41
N GLN A 86 25.66 -6.66 -9.17
CA GLN A 86 27.10 -6.74 -8.89
C GLN A 86 27.68 -5.39 -8.42
N SER A 87 26.87 -4.35 -8.28
CA SER A 87 27.35 -3.00 -7.96
C SER A 87 27.84 -2.85 -6.51
N GLU A 88 27.15 -3.50 -5.57
CA GLU A 88 27.33 -3.35 -4.11
C GLU A 88 27.20 -1.88 -3.61
N ARG A 89 26.60 -1.03 -4.44
CA ARG A 89 26.43 0.41 -4.24
C ARG A 89 25.01 0.81 -4.61
N LEU A 90 24.50 1.87 -3.99
CA LEU A 90 23.22 2.46 -4.40
C LEU A 90 23.39 3.15 -5.75
N SER A 91 22.59 2.75 -6.73
CA SER A 91 22.53 3.43 -8.02
C SER A 91 21.99 4.87 -7.86
N PRO A 92 22.39 5.80 -8.74
CA PRO A 92 21.95 7.21 -8.67
C PRO A 92 20.44 7.37 -8.94
N ASP A 93 19.82 6.43 -9.64
CA ASP A 93 18.39 6.41 -9.99
C ASP A 93 17.51 5.67 -8.96
N LEU A 94 18.09 5.04 -7.92
CA LEU A 94 17.36 4.20 -6.97
C LEU A 94 16.14 4.90 -6.37
N LEU A 95 16.29 6.15 -5.93
CA LEU A 95 15.18 6.89 -5.32
C LEU A 95 14.04 7.14 -6.32
N GLU A 96 14.37 7.42 -7.58
CA GLU A 96 13.38 7.61 -8.64
C GLU A 96 12.68 6.30 -8.98
N ALA A 97 13.44 5.22 -9.17
CA ALA A 97 12.92 3.88 -9.44
C ALA A 97 12.00 3.39 -8.31
N LEU A 98 12.39 3.61 -7.05
CA LEU A 98 11.61 3.21 -5.89
C LEU A 98 10.33 4.06 -5.76
N THR A 99 10.42 5.37 -6.04
CA THR A 99 9.25 6.25 -6.08
C THR A 99 8.25 5.82 -7.16
N GLN A 100 8.74 5.48 -8.36
CA GLN A 100 7.89 4.99 -9.45
C GLN A 100 7.24 3.65 -9.09
N LEU A 101 7.98 2.72 -8.49
CA LEU A 101 7.42 1.45 -7.99
C LEU A 101 6.28 1.72 -7.00
N ALA A 102 6.46 2.62 -6.04
CA ALA A 102 5.43 2.95 -5.05
C ALA A 102 4.18 3.59 -5.68
N LEU A 103 4.36 4.48 -6.66
CA LEU A 103 3.25 5.12 -7.38
C LEU A 103 2.49 4.13 -8.27
N GLU A 104 3.19 3.24 -8.98
CA GLU A 104 2.56 2.17 -9.79
C GLU A 104 1.73 1.24 -8.89
N ARG A 105 2.30 0.78 -7.77
CA ARG A 105 1.59 -0.05 -6.77
C ARG A 105 0.37 0.68 -6.20
N TRP A 106 0.48 1.99 -5.93
CA TRP A 106 -0.64 2.81 -5.45
C TRP A 106 -1.79 2.86 -6.46
N ARG A 107 -1.48 3.13 -7.74
CA ARG A 107 -2.48 3.20 -8.82
C ARG A 107 -3.19 1.87 -9.04
N GLU A 108 -2.48 0.74 -8.91
CA GLU A 108 -3.09 -0.59 -9.01
C GLU A 108 -3.97 -0.93 -7.80
N ALA A 109 -3.57 -0.48 -6.60
CA ALA A 109 -4.31 -0.75 -5.38
C ALA A 109 -5.64 0.03 -5.32
N ASP A 110 -5.65 1.30 -5.73
CA ASP A 110 -6.87 2.10 -5.80
C ASP A 110 -6.93 2.97 -7.07
N PRO A 111 -7.55 2.46 -8.15
CA PRO A 111 -7.70 3.19 -9.40
C PRO A 111 -8.59 4.43 -9.31
N GLU A 112 -9.50 4.50 -8.32
CA GLU A 112 -10.41 5.64 -8.12
C GLU A 112 -10.36 6.02 -6.63
N PRO A 113 -9.30 6.73 -6.21
CA PRO A 113 -9.09 7.05 -4.80
C PRO A 113 -10.22 7.93 -4.27
N ASN A 114 -10.80 7.53 -3.16
CA ASN A 114 -11.85 8.29 -2.47
C ASN A 114 -11.30 8.88 -1.16
N PRO A 115 -11.28 10.22 -1.00
CA PRO A 115 -10.85 10.90 0.22
C PRO A 115 -11.56 10.46 1.51
N ASP A 116 -12.79 9.96 1.38
CA ASP A 116 -13.57 9.50 2.52
C ASP A 116 -12.96 8.23 3.13
N GLN A 117 -12.27 7.39 2.33
CA GLN A 117 -11.66 6.15 2.82
C GLN A 117 -10.60 6.41 3.90
N VAL A 118 -9.74 7.42 3.72
CA VAL A 118 -8.72 7.73 4.74
C VAL A 118 -9.36 8.27 6.01
N ARG A 119 -10.42 9.07 5.89
CA ARG A 119 -11.16 9.55 7.06
C ARG A 119 -11.85 8.41 7.80
N GLU A 120 -12.47 7.48 7.08
CA GLU A 120 -13.08 6.27 7.66
C GLU A 120 -12.04 5.39 8.36
N VAL A 121 -10.88 5.12 7.72
CA VAL A 121 -9.81 4.32 8.32
C VAL A 121 -9.31 4.97 9.62
N MET A 122 -9.12 6.29 9.63
CA MET A 122 -8.71 6.99 10.85
C MET A 122 -9.79 6.98 11.92
N ALA A 123 -11.06 7.19 11.54
CA ALA A 123 -12.17 7.10 12.48
C ALA A 123 -12.27 5.70 13.12
N VAL A 124 -12.06 4.64 12.34
CA VAL A 124 -12.04 3.27 12.88
C VAL A 124 -10.83 3.04 13.79
N ILE A 125 -9.65 3.53 13.43
CA ILE A 125 -8.45 3.42 14.27
C ILE A 125 -8.63 4.18 15.60
N ASP A 126 -9.27 5.34 15.57
CA ASP A 126 -9.59 6.13 16.77
C ASP A 126 -10.58 5.40 17.69
N GLN A 127 -11.60 4.73 17.12
CA GLN A 127 -12.54 3.89 17.87
C GLN A 127 -11.92 2.57 18.37
N GLU A 128 -10.99 2.00 17.61
CA GLU A 128 -10.39 0.68 17.84
C GLU A 128 -8.84 0.78 17.87
N PRO A 129 -8.22 1.37 18.91
CA PRO A 129 -6.78 1.60 18.95
C PRO A 129 -5.92 0.35 18.79
N ARG A 130 -6.47 -0.85 19.06
CA ARG A 130 -5.79 -2.13 18.80
C ARG A 130 -5.42 -2.33 17.33
N LEU A 131 -6.13 -1.70 16.40
CA LEU A 131 -5.82 -1.75 14.98
C LEU A 131 -4.49 -1.06 14.63
N PHE A 132 -3.99 -0.14 15.47
CA PHE A 132 -2.65 0.42 15.29
C PHE A 132 -1.58 -0.65 15.27
N LYS A 133 -1.69 -1.66 16.14
CA LYS A 133 -0.73 -2.79 16.14
C LYS A 133 -0.71 -3.48 14.78
N ARG A 134 -1.89 -3.73 14.21
CA ARG A 134 -2.01 -4.39 12.91
C ARG A 134 -1.43 -3.54 11.78
N VAL A 135 -1.63 -2.23 11.82
CA VAL A 135 -1.01 -1.27 10.87
C VAL A 135 0.51 -1.32 10.97
N LEU A 136 1.07 -1.30 12.18
CA LEU A 136 2.53 -1.38 12.38
C LEU A 136 3.10 -2.71 11.88
N GLU A 137 2.43 -3.84 12.15
CA GLU A 137 2.82 -5.15 11.63
C GLU A 137 2.80 -5.17 10.09
N HIS A 138 1.81 -4.52 9.49
CA HIS A 138 1.72 -4.38 8.03
C HIS A 138 2.87 -3.56 7.46
N MET A 139 3.12 -2.38 8.03
CA MET A 139 4.20 -1.50 7.60
C MET A 139 5.56 -2.19 7.73
N SER A 140 5.82 -2.89 8.84
CA SER A 140 7.07 -3.62 9.03
C SER A 140 7.25 -4.79 8.04
N SER A 141 6.15 -5.46 7.66
CA SER A 141 6.19 -6.52 6.65
C SER A 141 6.49 -5.98 5.25
N ASP A 142 5.85 -4.86 4.89
CA ASP A 142 6.11 -4.18 3.61
C ASP A 142 7.54 -3.62 3.55
N GLU A 143 8.01 -2.98 4.62
CA GLU A 143 9.38 -2.49 4.72
C GLU A 143 10.39 -3.61 4.48
N LYS A 144 10.27 -4.74 5.19
CA LYS A 144 11.17 -5.89 5.00
C LYS A 144 11.16 -6.43 3.57
N ARG A 145 9.98 -6.47 2.94
CA ARG A 145 9.85 -6.91 1.53
C ARG A 145 10.57 -5.93 0.60
N ASP A 146 10.35 -4.64 0.77
CA ASP A 146 10.91 -3.61 -0.11
C ASP A 146 12.42 -3.45 0.08
N VAL A 147 12.92 -3.64 1.30
CA VAL A 147 14.37 -3.70 1.58
C VAL A 147 15.01 -4.85 0.82
N ALA A 148 14.42 -6.04 0.86
CA ALA A 148 14.92 -7.19 0.08
C ALA A 148 14.89 -6.95 -1.44
N LEU A 149 13.94 -6.15 -1.95
CA LEU A 149 13.93 -5.75 -3.37
C LEU A 149 15.10 -4.83 -3.70
N VAL A 150 15.37 -3.82 -2.87
CA VAL A 150 16.53 -2.92 -3.05
C VAL A 150 17.83 -3.70 -2.95
N GLU A 151 17.97 -4.59 -1.97
CA GLU A 151 19.16 -5.43 -1.81
C GLU A 151 19.43 -6.27 -3.05
N ARG A 152 18.39 -6.90 -3.61
CA ARG A 152 18.49 -7.67 -4.85
C ARG A 152 18.82 -6.80 -6.06
N ARG A 153 18.24 -5.60 -6.15
CA ARG A 153 18.46 -4.66 -7.27
C ARG A 153 19.92 -4.18 -7.33
N GLU A 154 20.50 -3.88 -6.17
CA GLU A 154 21.82 -3.24 -6.04
C GLU A 154 22.97 -4.22 -5.74
N GLY A 155 22.65 -5.49 -5.46
CA GLY A 155 23.64 -6.49 -5.04
C GLY A 155 24.13 -6.30 -3.60
N LEU A 156 23.29 -5.77 -2.71
CA LEU A 156 23.66 -5.51 -1.31
C LEU A 156 23.47 -6.75 -0.45
N PRO A 157 24.25 -6.89 0.65
CA PRO A 157 24.03 -7.96 1.62
C PRO A 157 22.66 -7.85 2.30
N ALA A 158 22.11 -8.97 2.76
CA ALA A 158 20.86 -8.98 3.52
C ALA A 158 20.98 -8.19 4.82
N GLY A 159 20.01 -7.31 5.09
CA GLY A 159 19.99 -6.38 6.22
C GLY A 159 20.82 -5.11 6.02
N ASP A 160 21.15 -4.73 4.78
CA ASP A 160 21.96 -3.54 4.53
C ASP A 160 21.22 -2.26 4.94
N LEU A 161 21.85 -1.46 5.80
CA LEU A 161 21.24 -0.23 6.33
C LEU A 161 20.99 0.82 5.24
N ARG A 162 21.74 0.80 4.13
CA ARG A 162 21.53 1.71 3.00
C ARG A 162 20.22 1.39 2.28
N ALA A 163 19.93 0.10 2.07
CA ALA A 163 18.66 -0.36 1.53
C ALA A 163 17.49 -0.03 2.48
N ALA A 164 17.67 -0.31 3.77
CA ALA A 164 16.70 0.03 4.81
C ALA A 164 16.37 1.53 4.84
N ALA A 165 17.39 2.39 4.87
CA ALA A 165 17.20 3.83 4.91
C ALA A 165 16.48 4.37 3.66
N ALA A 166 16.81 3.87 2.47
CA ALA A 166 16.15 4.28 1.23
C ALA A 166 14.64 3.97 1.26
N VAL A 167 14.28 2.75 1.70
CA VAL A 167 12.88 2.32 1.83
C VAL A 167 12.15 3.11 2.90
N GLN A 168 12.73 3.29 4.08
CA GLN A 168 12.12 4.02 5.20
C GLN A 168 11.85 5.49 4.84
N LEU A 169 12.78 6.15 4.14
CA LEU A 169 12.59 7.52 3.65
C LEU A 169 11.41 7.59 2.68
N LEU A 170 11.34 6.69 1.70
CA LEU A 170 10.23 6.68 0.76
C LEU A 170 8.90 6.35 1.45
N MET A 171 8.86 5.35 2.34
CA MET A 171 7.65 5.02 3.09
C MET A 171 7.14 6.19 3.91
N SER A 172 8.04 6.95 4.55
CA SER A 172 7.68 8.18 5.25
C SER A 172 7.13 9.23 4.29
N ALA A 173 7.73 9.39 3.11
CA ALA A 173 7.24 10.29 2.08
C ALA A 173 5.83 9.91 1.64
N MET A 174 5.63 8.65 1.23
CA MET A 174 4.35 8.12 0.76
C MET A 174 3.25 8.26 1.81
N ARG A 175 3.51 7.89 3.07
CA ARG A 175 2.55 8.02 4.16
C ARG A 175 2.09 9.47 4.31
N ALA A 176 3.03 10.39 4.37
CA ALA A 176 2.71 11.79 4.59
C ALA A 176 2.09 12.46 3.34
N SER A 177 2.47 12.04 2.14
CA SER A 177 1.81 12.41 0.89
C SER A 177 0.37 11.91 0.83
N ALA A 178 0.07 10.70 1.31
CA ALA A 178 -1.30 10.20 1.35
C ALA A 178 -2.19 11.08 2.24
N PHE A 179 -1.71 11.49 3.43
CA PHE A 179 -2.44 12.43 4.29
C PHE A 179 -2.74 13.76 3.59
N GLU A 180 -1.74 14.32 2.91
CA GLU A 180 -1.88 15.58 2.17
C GLU A 180 -2.83 15.45 0.98
N PHE A 181 -2.68 14.38 0.20
CA PHE A 181 -3.49 14.11 -0.99
C PHE A 181 -5.00 14.07 -0.68
N PHE A 182 -5.37 13.51 0.47
CA PHE A 182 -6.77 13.41 0.91
C PHE A 182 -7.25 14.58 1.77
N THR A 183 -6.43 15.59 1.99
CA THR A 183 -6.84 16.80 2.71
C THR A 183 -7.83 17.60 1.85
N THR A 184 -8.90 18.10 2.47
CA THR A 184 -9.89 18.94 1.78
C THR A 184 -9.23 20.18 1.17
N GLY A 185 -9.44 20.40 -0.13
CA GLY A 185 -8.86 21.53 -0.86
C GLY A 185 -7.54 21.22 -1.57
N ASN A 186 -6.99 20.01 -1.45
CA ASN A 186 -5.91 19.58 -2.33
C ASN A 186 -6.41 19.50 -3.78
N THR A 187 -5.66 20.09 -4.70
CA THR A 187 -5.93 20.05 -6.15
C THR A 187 -4.90 19.23 -6.93
N ASP A 188 -3.82 18.83 -6.28
CA ASP A 188 -2.73 18.10 -6.90
C ASP A 188 -3.05 16.60 -6.95
N ASP A 189 -2.59 15.93 -8.01
CA ASP A 189 -2.59 14.47 -8.05
C ASP A 189 -1.54 13.86 -7.12
N MET A 190 -1.68 12.56 -6.81
CA MET A 190 -0.79 11.87 -5.88
C MET A 190 0.68 11.90 -6.33
N GLU A 191 0.91 11.84 -7.64
CA GLU A 191 2.25 11.90 -8.22
C GLU A 191 2.92 13.25 -7.96
N THR A 192 2.19 14.35 -8.15
CA THR A 192 2.63 15.71 -7.85
C THR A 192 2.93 15.89 -6.36
N VAL A 193 2.06 15.40 -5.48
CA VAL A 193 2.26 15.48 -4.02
C VAL A 193 3.50 14.70 -3.60
N VAL A 194 3.70 13.48 -4.09
CA VAL A 194 4.89 12.66 -3.81
C VAL A 194 6.15 13.30 -4.38
N ALA A 195 6.13 13.80 -5.63
CA ALA A 195 7.28 14.43 -6.26
C ALA A 195 7.78 15.65 -5.49
N LYS A 196 6.86 16.53 -5.06
CA LYS A 196 7.19 17.69 -4.20
C LYS A 196 7.89 17.24 -2.91
N ARG A 197 7.40 16.17 -2.28
CA ARG A 197 7.94 15.66 -1.02
C ARG A 197 9.30 15.00 -1.17
N VAL A 198 9.49 14.20 -2.21
CA VAL A 198 10.77 13.57 -2.55
C VAL A 198 11.82 14.63 -2.88
N ALA A 199 11.45 15.68 -3.61
CA ALA A 199 12.33 16.82 -3.88
C ALA A 199 12.76 17.54 -2.59
N ALA A 200 11.84 17.77 -1.66
CA ALA A 200 12.15 18.36 -0.35
C ALA A 200 13.09 17.48 0.48
N MET A 201 12.87 16.16 0.51
CA MET A 201 13.78 15.23 1.19
C MET A 201 15.19 15.26 0.59
N ARG A 202 15.30 15.30 -0.75
CA ARG A 202 16.59 15.42 -1.42
C ARG A 202 17.32 16.70 -1.03
N ALA A 203 16.63 17.83 -0.96
CA ALA A 203 17.21 19.10 -0.54
C ALA A 203 17.74 19.05 0.90
N VAL A 204 17.01 18.41 1.83
CA VAL A 204 17.45 18.24 3.22
C VAL A 204 18.71 17.36 3.33
N LEU A 205 18.82 16.31 2.51
CA LEU A 205 19.95 15.37 2.55
C LEU A 205 21.19 15.86 1.77
N SER A 206 21.04 16.88 0.92
CA SER A 206 22.12 17.42 0.09
C SER A 206 22.74 18.70 0.67
N GLY A 207 22.16 19.26 1.74
CA GLY A 207 22.67 20.42 2.47
C GLY A 207 23.49 20.02 3.68
#